data_AF-A0A920F7H5-F1
#
_entry.id   AF-A0A920F7H5-F1
#
_cell.length_a   1.000
_cell.length_b   1.000
_cell.length_c   1.000
_cell.angle_alpha   90.00
_cell.angle_beta   90.00
_cell.angle_gamma   90.00
#
_symmetry.space_group_name_H-M   'P 1'
#
loop_
_entity.id
_entity.type
_entity.pdbx_description
1 polymer ?
#
loop_
_entity_poly.entity_id
_entity_poly.type
_entity_poly.pdbx_seq_one_letter_code
_entity_poly.pdbx_strand_id
1 'polypeptide(L)' 'MRYHPGVFAIYKALDLPVVPVALNSGVFWPKQSFTKRAGTIRLEIIEAIPPGLERKEFMDLLELKIEQTSKNLLP' A
#
# COMPACT_ATOMS: atom_id res chain seq x y z
N MET A 1 4.89 8.70 6.26
CA MET A 1 5.82 8.37 5.15
C MET A 1 5.23 9.01 3.90
N ARG A 2 6.04 9.50 2.95
CA ARG A 2 5.48 10.10 1.73
C ARG A 2 5.49 9.08 0.61
N TYR A 3 4.33 8.80 0.01
CA TYR A 3 4.22 7.94 -1.16
C TYR A 3 4.94 8.58 -2.35
N HIS A 4 5.71 7.78 -3.09
CA HIS A 4 6.48 8.28 -4.22
C HIS A 4 5.56 8.54 -5.42
N PRO A 5 5.68 9.70 -6.10
CA PRO A 5 4.77 10.09 -7.19
C PRO A 5 4.88 9.21 -8.44
N GLY A 6 5.89 8.32 -8.54
CA GLY A 6 6.05 7.41 -9.66
C GLY A 6 4.88 6.45 -9.85
N VAL A 7 4.19 6.08 -8.76
CA VAL A 7 2.99 5.22 -8.83
C VAL A 7 1.86 5.90 -9.62
N PHE A 8 1.67 7.22 -9.44
CA PHE A 8 0.70 7.98 -10.22
C PHE A 8 1.08 8.06 -11.72
N ALA A 9 2.37 8.13 -12.04
CA ALA A 9 2.81 8.18 -13.43
C ALA A 9 2.40 6.90 -14.18
N ILE A 10 2.53 5.74 -13.55
CA ILE A 10 2.10 4.44 -14.11
C ILE A 10 0.57 4.39 -14.22
N TYR A 11 -0.15 4.77 -13.16
CA TYR A 11 -1.61 4.83 -13.13
C TYR A 11 -2.17 5.69 -14.29
N LYS A 12 -1.61 6.90 -14.48
CA LYS A 12 -2.03 7.81 -15.56
C LYS A 12 -1.66 7.28 -16.95
N ALA A 13 -0.52 6.62 -17.10
CA ALA A 13 -0.07 6.12 -18.40
C ALA A 13 -0.85 4.90 -18.89
N LEU A 14 -1.30 4.05 -17.96
CA LEU A 14 -1.96 2.79 -18.29
C LEU A 14 -3.49 2.89 -18.29
N ASP A 15 -4.07 3.88 -17.60
CA ASP A 15 -5.52 4.05 -17.48
C ASP A 15 -6.23 2.78 -16.95
N LEU A 16 -5.56 2.07 -16.05
CA LEU A 16 -6.04 0.84 -15.43
C LEU A 16 -6.38 1.05 -13.96
N PRO A 17 -7.34 0.26 -13.42
CA PRO A 17 -7.57 0.22 -11.98
C PRO A 17 -6.31 -0.19 -11.21
N VAL A 18 -6.08 0.42 -10.05
CA VAL A 18 -4.98 0.07 -9.13
C VAL A 18 -5.55 -0.63 -7.91
N VAL A 19 -5.05 -1.83 -7.61
CA VAL A 19 -5.46 -2.61 -6.43
C VAL A 19 -4.43 -2.42 -5.31
N PRO A 20 -4.74 -1.66 -4.24
CA PRO A 20 -3.83 -1.49 -3.11
C PRO A 20 -3.75 -2.77 -2.28
N VAL A 21 -2.59 -3.04 -1.69
CA VAL A 21 -2.38 -4.21 -0.83
C VAL A 21 -1.63 -3.77 0.43
N ALA A 22 -2.17 -4.13 1.60
CA ALA A 22 -1.56 -3.87 2.90
C ALA A 22 -1.05 -5.16 3.53
N LEU A 23 0.04 -5.06 4.31
CA LEU A 23 0.66 -6.21 4.98
C LEU A 23 1.43 -5.83 6.24
N ASN A 24 1.51 -6.73 7.22
CA ASN A 24 2.19 -6.50 8.50
C ASN A 24 3.60 -7.13 8.60
N SER A 25 4.17 -7.64 7.50
CA SER A 25 5.43 -8.41 7.53
C SER A 25 6.60 -7.64 8.15
N GLY A 26 6.64 -6.31 8.02
CA GLY A 26 7.67 -5.46 8.60
C GLY A 26 7.80 -5.55 10.13
N VAL A 27 6.74 -5.98 10.82
CA VAL A 27 6.75 -6.23 12.28
C VAL A 27 7.62 -7.43 12.64
N PHE A 28 7.61 -8.46 11.78
CA PHE A 28 8.36 -9.70 12.00
C PHE A 28 9.72 -9.68 11.30
N TRP A 29 9.77 -9.05 10.12
CA TRP A 29 10.91 -8.99 9.21
C TRP A 29 11.32 -7.53 8.93
N PRO A 30 11.99 -6.85 9.88
CA PRO A 30 12.36 -5.44 9.71
C PRO A 30 13.26 -5.20 8.50
N LYS A 31 13.14 -4.00 7.92
CA LYS A 31 13.99 -3.54 6.82
C LYS A 31 15.47 -3.62 7.24
N GLN A 32 16.32 -4.13 6.36
CA GLN A 32 17.79 -4.24 6.57
C GLN A 32 18.20 -5.05 7.82
N SER A 33 17.32 -5.91 8.35
CA SER A 33 17.65 -6.81 9.46
C SER A 33 17.87 -8.25 8.98
N PHE A 34 18.96 -8.87 9.41
CA PHE A 34 19.19 -10.32 9.28
C PHE A 34 18.32 -11.12 10.27
N THR A 35 17.91 -10.51 11.37
CA THR A 35 17.05 -11.14 12.37
C THR A 35 15.61 -11.15 11.87
N LYS A 36 15.09 -12.34 11.59
CA LYS A 36 13.68 -12.58 11.26
C LYS A 36 13.01 -13.26 12.45
N ARG A 37 11.90 -12.71 12.92
CA ARG A 37 11.12 -13.28 14.03
C ARG A 37 9.99 -14.13 13.46
N ALA A 38 9.65 -15.20 14.17
CA ALA A 38 8.46 -16.00 13.87
C ALA A 38 7.19 -15.18 14.19
N GLY A 39 6.12 -15.45 13.44
CA GLY A 39 4.81 -14.81 13.61
C GLY A 39 3.94 -14.97 12.36
N THR A 40 2.76 -14.35 12.38
CA THR A 40 1.77 -14.47 11.30
C THR A 40 1.78 -13.22 10.43
N ILE A 41 2.22 -13.37 9.19
CA ILE A 41 2.09 -12.31 8.18
C ILE A 41 0.65 -12.32 7.67
N ARG A 42 -0.05 -11.21 7.86
CA ARG A 42 -1.38 -10.96 7.31
C ARG A 42 -1.25 -10.01 6.12
N LEU A 43 -2.04 -10.28 5.09
CA LEU A 43 -2.11 -9.48 3.87
C LEU A 43 -3.58 -9.27 3.53
N GLU A 44 -3.91 -8.05 3.12
CA GLU A 44 -5.26 -7.68 2.73
C GLU A 44 -5.24 -7.01 1.36
N ILE A 45 -6.05 -7.53 0.46
CA ILE A 45 -6.27 -6.99 -0.88
C ILE A 45 -7.43 -6.00 -0.78
N ILE A 46 -7.15 -4.74 -1.09
CA ILE A 46 -8.11 -3.64 -0.92
C ILE A 46 -8.84 -3.40 -2.24
N GLU A 47 -10.07 -2.89 -2.16
CA GLU A 47 -10.86 -2.54 -3.33
C GLU A 47 -10.08 -1.62 -4.28
N ALA A 48 -10.19 -1.94 -5.58
CA ALA A 48 -9.53 -1.22 -6.65
C ALA A 48 -9.87 0.28 -6.64
N ILE A 49 -8.86 1.10 -6.91
CA ILE A 49 -9.02 2.52 -7.21
C ILE A 49 -9.26 2.60 -8.73
N PRO A 50 -10.41 3.13 -9.19
CA PRO A 50 -10.72 3.23 -10.61
C PRO A 50 -9.75 4.19 -11.31
N PRO A 51 -9.57 4.09 -12.64
CA PRO A 51 -8.79 5.04 -13.43
C PRO A 51 -9.45 6.44 -13.49
N GLY A 52 -8.70 7.43 -13.98
CA GLY A 52 -9.21 8.78 -14.25
C GLY A 52 -9.13 9.81 -13.11
N LEU A 53 -8.61 9.45 -11.93
CA LEU A 53 -8.45 10.41 -10.82
C LEU A 53 -7.28 11.35 -11.05
N GLU A 54 -7.42 12.58 -10.55
CA GLU A 54 -6.33 13.56 -10.55
C GLU A 54 -5.21 13.17 -9.57
N ARG A 55 -3.99 13.65 -9.82
CA ARG A 55 -2.79 13.25 -9.05
C ARG A 55 -3.00 13.32 -7.55
N LYS A 56 -3.51 14.45 -7.06
CA LYS A 56 -3.69 14.67 -5.62
C LYS A 56 -4.69 13.68 -5.04
N GLU A 57 -5.83 13.53 -5.72
CA GLU A 57 -6.92 12.66 -5.28
C GLU A 57 -6.47 11.18 -5.24
N PHE A 58 -5.82 10.70 -6.30
CA PHE A 58 -5.27 9.35 -6.34
C PHE A 58 -4.26 9.09 -5.21
N MET A 59 -3.30 10.01 -5.03
CA MET A 59 -2.25 9.83 -4.01
C MET A 59 -2.83 9.86 -2.59
N ASP A 60 -3.76 10.77 -2.31
CA ASP A 60 -4.41 10.88 -1.01
C ASP A 60 -5.27 9.63 -0.71
N LEU A 61 -6.03 9.15 -1.70
CA LEU A 61 -6.85 7.94 -1.57
C LEU A 61 -5.99 6.67 -1.39
N LEU A 62 -4.90 6.56 -2.15
CA LEU A 62 -3.97 5.43 -2.05
C LEU A 62 -3.34 5.35 -0.66
N GLU A 63 -2.84 6.48 -0.16
CA GLU A 63 -2.27 6.58 1.19
C GLU A 63 -3.32 6.25 2.25
N LEU A 64 -4.51 6.85 2.17
CA LEU A 64 -5.59 6.60 3.12
C LEU A 64 -5.93 5.11 3.21
N LYS A 65 -6.19 4.46 2.06
CA LYS A 65 -6.57 3.04 1.99
C LYS A 65 -5.48 2.15 2.59
N ILE A 66 -4.22 2.34 2.19
CA ILE A 66 -3.13 1.48 2.67
C ILE A 66 -2.86 1.70 4.17
N GLU A 67 -2.81 2.95 4.63
CA GLU A 67 -2.49 3.25 6.04
C GLU A 67 -3.60 2.79 6.99
N GLN A 68 -4.88 2.93 6.60
CA GLN A 68 -6.00 2.44 7.41
C GLN A 68 -5.97 0.92 7.52
N THR A 69 -5.86 0.20 6.39
CA THR A 69 -5.82 -1.26 6.41
C THR A 69 -4.58 -1.77 7.13
N SER A 70 -3.41 -1.17 6.90
CA SER A 70 -2.15 -1.58 7.56
C SER A 70 -2.23 -1.51 9.08
N LYS A 71 -2.88 -0.48 9.64
CA LYS A 71 -3.11 -0.35 11.09
C LYS A 71 -3.97 -1.49 11.64
N ASN A 72 -4.97 -1.94 10.90
CA ASN A 72 -5.84 -3.05 11.29
C ASN A 72 -5.14 -4.41 11.25
N LEU A 73 -4.02 -4.53 10.54
CA LEU A 73 -3.22 -5.76 10.44
C LEU A 73 -2.17 -5.90 11.55
N LEU A 74 -1.98 -4.87 12.37
CA LEU A 74 -1.05 -4.94 13.49
C LEU A 74 -1.52 -5.97 14.54
N PRO A 75 -0.58 -6.64 15.24
CA PRO A 75 -0.92 -7.62 16.27
C PRO A 75 -1.58 -6.99 17.51
#